data_AF-A0ABC8EH28-F1
#
_entry.id   AF-A0ABC8EH28-F1
#
_cell.length_a   1.000
_cell.length_b   1.000
_cell.length_c   1.000
_cell.angle_alpha   90.00
_cell.angle_beta   90.00
_cell.angle_gamma   90.00
#
_symmetry.space_group_name_H-M   'P 1'
#
loop_
_entity.id
_entity.type
_entity.pdbx_description
1 polymer ?
#
loop_
_entity_poly.entity_id
_entity_poly.type
_entity_poly.pdbx_seq_one_letter_code
_entity_poly.pdbx_strand_id
1 'polypeptide(L)'
;MPEANFIVITGRGLAIYWLIEAVPYKALPLWNAVQKNFLNKLKKIGADEKSIDAARVMRLSGSVNQKNGHAVDLLFYNDNKYNLRDIQENYLPDLTPYVKNPYHKAKGRRKRVVNLFNLYSLHYARLRDLVKLMELREGMCRMEDGSLKATGLRELMCFLYRYWSSCYEGDTENALKSTLDFNKQFKEPLSTGEVERATKSATKAYKEWLKDCPTGTYSRGGYNYKNKTLIKLLNITDDEMKNLETIISNKEVKRRTNIRTNKHHKAKRRNEKGLTKRQQEKENTIMLVKKLLTKGSGVKAIARELNINVSAVSRIKNNKY
;
A
#
# COMPACT_ATOMS: atom_id res chain seq x y z
N MET A 1 -0.02 -23.88 -0.28
CA MET A 1 0.85 -22.97 0.48
C MET A 1 2.26 -23.23 -0.02
N PRO A 2 3.22 -22.29 0.10
CA PRO A 2 4.60 -22.61 -0.21
C PRO A 2 5.13 -23.69 0.73
N GLU A 3 6.24 -24.30 0.34
CA GLU A 3 6.96 -25.23 1.20
C GLU A 3 7.35 -24.53 2.51
N ALA A 4 7.33 -25.27 3.63
CA ALA A 4 7.73 -24.70 4.90
C ALA A 4 9.23 -24.43 4.91
N ASN A 5 9.66 -23.40 5.64
CA ASN A 5 11.07 -23.17 5.89
C ASN A 5 11.59 -24.06 6.99
N PHE A 6 10.86 -24.16 8.09
CA PHE A 6 11.20 -25.13 9.12
C PHE A 6 10.00 -25.56 9.93
N ILE A 7 10.10 -26.77 10.46
CA ILE A 7 9.06 -27.41 11.27
C ILE A 7 9.68 -27.78 12.61
N VAL A 8 9.04 -27.34 13.70
CA VAL A 8 9.52 -27.54 15.07
C VAL A 8 8.51 -28.38 15.84
N ILE A 9 8.98 -29.46 16.46
CA ILE A 9 8.23 -30.20 17.48
C ILE A 9 8.31 -29.40 18.77
N THR A 10 7.19 -28.87 19.23
CA THR A 10 7.12 -28.01 20.42
C THR A 10 6.95 -28.78 21.73
N GLY A 11 6.90 -30.11 21.67
CA GLY A 11 6.59 -31.02 22.77
C GLY A 11 5.10 -31.26 22.99
N ARG A 12 4.19 -30.52 22.32
CA ARG A 12 2.72 -30.77 22.34
C ARG A 12 2.09 -30.82 20.95
N GLY A 13 2.91 -30.66 19.92
CA GLY A 13 2.46 -30.52 18.53
C GLY A 13 3.54 -29.87 17.69
N LEU A 14 3.17 -29.51 16.46
CA LEU A 14 4.07 -28.95 15.47
C LEU A 14 3.87 -27.44 15.31
N ALA A 15 4.96 -26.70 15.16
CA ALA A 15 4.96 -25.33 14.69
C ALA A 15 5.63 -25.26 13.32
N ILE A 16 4.94 -24.71 12.33
CA ILE A 16 5.40 -24.62 10.94
C ILE A 16 5.72 -23.15 10.64
N TYR A 17 6.89 -22.89 10.06
CA TYR A 17 7.39 -21.55 9.82
C TYR A 17 7.61 -21.29 8.34
N TRP A 18 7.22 -20.10 7.90
CA TRP A 18 7.57 -19.53 6.59
C TRP A 18 8.33 -18.23 6.83
N LEU A 19 9.59 -18.21 6.43
CA LEU A 19 10.45 -17.05 6.50
C LEU A 19 10.14 -16.11 5.34
N ILE A 20 9.99 -14.83 5.65
CA ILE A 20 9.78 -13.80 4.64
C ILE A 20 10.90 -12.77 4.66
N GLU A 21 11.10 -12.10 3.53
CA GLU A 21 11.93 -10.90 3.47
C GLU A 21 11.38 -9.79 4.38
N ALA A 22 12.25 -8.89 4.83
CA ALA A 22 11.84 -7.77 5.67
C ALA A 22 10.87 -6.85 4.92
N VAL A 23 9.69 -6.61 5.51
CA VAL A 23 8.63 -5.77 4.94
C VAL A 23 8.31 -4.58 5.85
N PRO A 24 7.89 -3.43 5.29
CA PRO A 24 7.47 -2.29 6.10
C PRO A 24 6.16 -2.61 6.86
N TYR A 25 5.91 -1.94 7.99
CA TYR A 25 4.70 -2.16 8.81
C TYR A 25 3.38 -2.07 8.02
N LYS A 26 3.37 -1.27 6.93
CA LYS A 26 2.21 -1.10 6.04
C LYS A 26 1.78 -2.41 5.35
N ALA A 27 2.66 -3.42 5.32
CA ALA A 27 2.36 -4.73 4.77
C ALA A 27 1.61 -5.65 5.77
N LEU A 28 1.40 -5.22 7.02
CA LEU A 28 0.69 -5.99 8.04
C LEU A 28 -0.70 -6.50 7.58
N PRO A 29 -1.53 -5.73 6.85
CA PRO A 29 -2.80 -6.24 6.34
C PRO A 29 -2.63 -7.42 5.37
N LEU A 30 -1.64 -7.35 4.47
CA LEU A 30 -1.33 -8.43 3.52
C LEU A 30 -0.79 -9.65 4.26
N TRP A 31 0.12 -9.45 5.21
CA TRP A 31 0.64 -10.52 6.06
C TRP A 31 -0.48 -11.22 6.82
N ASN A 32 -1.41 -10.47 7.42
CA ASN A 32 -2.59 -11.02 8.10
C ASN A 32 -3.47 -11.83 7.15
N ALA A 33 -3.67 -11.38 5.91
CA ALA A 33 -4.43 -12.12 4.91
C ALA A 33 -3.75 -13.44 4.55
N VAL A 34 -2.42 -13.44 4.42
CA VAL A 34 -1.63 -14.66 4.18
C VAL A 34 -1.81 -15.64 5.33
N GLN A 35 -1.66 -15.17 6.57
CA GLN A 35 -1.79 -16.00 7.77
C GLN A 35 -3.18 -16.60 7.92
N LYS A 36 -4.24 -15.81 7.70
CA LYS A 36 -5.63 -16.31 7.72
C LYS A 36 -5.87 -17.37 6.65
N ASN A 37 -5.35 -17.18 5.44
CA ASN A 37 -5.46 -18.17 4.37
C ASN A 37 -4.74 -19.48 4.74
N PHE A 38 -3.56 -19.40 5.37
CA PHE A 38 -2.83 -20.59 5.82
C PHE A 38 -3.55 -21.29 6.96
N LEU A 39 -4.01 -20.55 7.96
CA LEU A 39 -4.84 -21.05 9.05
C LEU A 39 -6.06 -21.80 8.50
N ASN A 40 -6.79 -21.21 7.55
CA ASN A 40 -7.97 -21.84 6.95
C ASN A 40 -7.62 -23.16 6.23
N LYS A 41 -6.49 -23.22 5.52
CA LYS A 41 -6.02 -24.44 4.85
C LYS A 41 -5.61 -25.53 5.85
N LEU A 42 -4.99 -25.14 6.96
CA LEU A 42 -4.51 -26.06 8.01
C LEU A 42 -5.54 -26.31 9.11
N LYS A 43 -6.71 -25.68 9.07
CA LYS A 43 -7.75 -25.84 10.10
C LYS A 43 -8.18 -27.30 10.25
N LYS A 44 -8.26 -28.01 9.12
CA LYS A 44 -8.60 -29.45 9.09
C LYS A 44 -7.59 -30.35 9.80
N ILE A 45 -6.35 -29.91 9.94
CA ILE A 45 -5.28 -30.64 10.64
C ILE A 45 -5.03 -30.10 12.05
N GLY A 46 -5.91 -29.24 12.57
CA GLY A 46 -5.85 -28.76 13.96
C GLY A 46 -5.05 -27.48 14.18
N ALA A 47 -4.88 -26.62 13.16
CA ALA A 47 -4.22 -25.34 13.35
C ALA A 47 -4.96 -24.43 14.35
N ASP A 48 -4.20 -23.86 15.29
CA ASP A 48 -4.70 -22.96 16.34
C ASP A 48 -5.03 -21.57 15.78
N GLU A 49 -6.26 -21.11 15.93
CA GLU A 49 -6.69 -19.79 15.46
C GLU A 49 -5.93 -18.63 16.12
N LYS A 50 -5.37 -18.86 17.31
CA LYS A 50 -4.56 -17.87 18.03
C LYS A 50 -3.13 -17.77 17.53
N SER A 51 -2.72 -18.55 16.52
CA SER A 51 -1.33 -18.59 16.04
C SER A 51 -0.97 -17.55 14.98
N ILE A 52 -1.91 -16.66 14.60
CA ILE A 52 -1.73 -15.68 13.51
C ILE A 52 -1.27 -14.29 13.99
N ASP A 53 -0.75 -14.19 15.21
CA ASP A 53 -0.30 -12.91 15.78
C ASP A 53 1.09 -12.51 15.28
N ALA A 54 1.28 -11.23 14.97
CA ALA A 54 2.50 -10.71 14.34
C ALA A 54 3.70 -10.58 15.30
N ALA A 55 3.46 -10.63 16.61
CA ALA A 55 4.46 -10.37 17.64
C ALA A 55 4.73 -11.60 18.53
N ARG A 56 4.46 -12.81 18.03
CA ARG A 56 4.51 -14.04 18.83
C ARG A 56 5.93 -14.35 19.29
N VAL A 57 6.07 -14.66 20.57
CA VAL A 57 7.29 -15.27 21.10
C VAL A 57 7.27 -16.76 20.77
N MET A 58 8.24 -17.18 19.97
CA MET A 58 8.38 -18.57 19.52
C MET A 58 9.33 -19.35 20.42
N ARG A 59 9.12 -20.67 20.53
CA ARG A 59 10.02 -21.54 21.31
C ARG A 59 11.29 -21.83 20.52
N LEU A 60 12.43 -21.71 21.19
CA LEU A 60 13.73 -22.01 20.61
C LEU A 60 13.95 -23.53 20.54
N SER A 61 14.38 -24.04 19.39
CA SER A 61 14.80 -25.43 19.26
C SER A 61 15.99 -25.73 20.18
N GLY A 62 16.01 -26.93 20.76
CA GLY A 62 16.97 -27.33 21.80
C GLY A 62 16.56 -26.95 23.23
N SER A 63 15.51 -26.14 23.41
CA SER A 63 14.96 -25.87 24.75
C SER A 63 14.07 -27.01 25.25
N VAL A 64 13.93 -27.15 26.57
CA VAL A 64 13.03 -28.13 27.19
C VAL A 64 11.72 -27.46 27.59
N ASN A 65 10.59 -28.04 27.19
CA ASN A 65 9.28 -27.55 27.62
C ASN A 65 9.03 -27.95 29.08
N GLN A 66 9.23 -27.01 30.01
CA GLN A 66 9.08 -27.25 31.46
C GLN A 66 7.73 -27.84 31.87
N LYS A 67 6.66 -27.65 31.09
CA LYS A 67 5.33 -28.17 31.43
C LYS A 67 5.13 -29.66 31.13
N ASN A 68 6.02 -30.29 30.35
CA ASN A 68 5.90 -31.72 30.03
C ASN A 68 7.25 -32.44 29.84
N GLY A 69 8.38 -31.76 30.06
CA GLY A 69 9.73 -32.35 30.03
C GLY A 69 10.26 -32.69 28.64
N HIS A 70 9.47 -32.53 27.57
CA HIS A 70 9.91 -32.85 26.21
C HIS A 70 10.81 -31.76 25.62
N ALA A 71 11.88 -32.18 24.94
CA ALA A 71 12.76 -31.30 24.18
C ALA A 71 12.04 -30.76 22.92
N VAL A 72 12.32 -29.51 22.59
CA VAL A 72 11.85 -28.86 21.37
C VAL A 72 12.81 -29.22 20.23
N ASP A 73 12.35 -30.02 19.28
CA ASP A 73 13.20 -30.58 18.22
C ASP A 73 12.90 -29.95 16.85
N LEU A 74 13.93 -29.80 16.01
CA LEU A 74 13.82 -29.23 14.67
C LEU A 74 13.78 -30.37 13.64
N LEU A 75 12.62 -30.57 13.01
CA LEU A 75 12.43 -31.67 12.06
C LEU A 75 12.97 -31.37 10.67
N PHE A 76 12.86 -30.11 10.25
CA PHE A 76 13.19 -29.68 8.90
C PHE A 76 13.67 -28.24 8.95
N TYR A 77 14.67 -27.89 8.13
CA TYR A 77 15.16 -26.52 8.01
C TYR A 77 15.64 -26.18 6.60
N ASN A 78 15.22 -25.01 6.15
CA ASN A 78 15.57 -24.36 4.91
C ASN A 78 15.59 -22.83 5.14
N ASP A 79 16.70 -22.19 4.79
CA ASP A 79 16.98 -20.78 5.04
C ASP A 79 16.45 -19.82 3.96
N ASN A 80 15.87 -20.36 2.87
CA ASN A 80 15.27 -19.57 1.80
C ASN A 80 14.21 -18.59 2.31
N LYS A 81 14.23 -17.34 1.86
CA LYS A 81 13.20 -16.36 2.26
C LYS A 81 12.22 -16.14 1.13
N TYR A 82 10.93 -16.10 1.47
CA TYR A 82 9.89 -15.76 0.53
C TYR A 82 9.70 -14.24 0.45
N ASN A 83 9.53 -13.71 -0.75
CA ASN A 83 8.96 -12.38 -0.88
C ASN A 83 7.45 -12.45 -0.56
N LEU A 84 6.95 -11.56 0.30
CA LEU A 84 5.54 -11.57 0.71
C LEU A 84 4.58 -11.40 -0.50
N ARG A 85 5.03 -10.70 -1.54
CA ARG A 85 4.26 -10.52 -2.79
C ARG A 85 4.21 -11.81 -3.61
N ASP A 86 5.28 -12.58 -3.67
CA ASP A 86 5.27 -13.90 -4.33
C ASP A 86 4.31 -14.85 -3.61
N ILE A 87 4.22 -14.76 -2.27
CA ILE A 87 3.25 -15.55 -1.52
C ILE A 87 1.82 -15.15 -1.88
N GLN A 88 1.56 -13.84 -1.97
CA GLN A 88 0.28 -13.30 -2.42
C GLN A 88 -0.10 -13.84 -3.80
N GLU A 89 0.79 -13.73 -4.77
CA GLU A 89 0.50 -14.05 -6.17
C GLU A 89 0.28 -15.54 -6.41
N ASN A 90 1.03 -16.40 -5.69
CA ASN A 90 1.02 -17.84 -5.95
C ASN A 90 0.08 -18.63 -5.03
N TYR A 91 -0.29 -18.11 -3.86
CA TYR A 91 -0.95 -18.92 -2.83
C TYR A 91 -2.19 -18.32 -2.18
N LEU A 92 -2.43 -17.01 -2.34
CA LEU A 92 -3.66 -16.38 -1.85
C LEU A 92 -4.73 -16.48 -2.94
N PRO A 93 -6.01 -16.69 -2.56
CA PRO A 93 -7.10 -16.49 -3.50
C PRO A 93 -7.07 -15.02 -3.96
N ASP A 94 -7.45 -14.78 -5.21
CA ASP A 94 -7.66 -13.41 -5.70
C ASP A 94 -8.55 -12.67 -4.68
N LEU A 95 -8.05 -11.53 -4.17
CA LEU A 95 -8.71 -10.76 -3.10
C LEU A 95 -10.07 -10.17 -3.51
N THR A 96 -10.54 -10.47 -4.71
CA THR A 96 -11.88 -10.17 -5.18
C THR A 96 -12.52 -11.46 -5.70
N PRO A 97 -13.83 -11.69 -5.46
CA PRO A 97 -14.58 -12.58 -6.32
C PRO A 97 -14.62 -11.89 -7.69
N TYR A 98 -13.62 -12.17 -8.51
CA TYR A 98 -13.65 -11.79 -9.91
C TYR A 98 -14.93 -12.38 -10.51
N VAL A 99 -15.89 -11.52 -10.86
CA VAL A 99 -16.96 -11.90 -11.77
C VAL A 99 -16.27 -12.21 -13.10
N LYS A 100 -16.05 -13.50 -13.37
CA LYS A 100 -15.62 -13.97 -14.69
C LYS A 100 -16.57 -13.37 -15.70
N ASN A 101 -16.07 -12.46 -16.54
CA ASN A 101 -16.88 -11.86 -17.57
C ASN A 101 -17.50 -12.99 -18.41
N PRO A 102 -18.82 -13.21 -18.35
CA PRO A 102 -19.45 -14.37 -18.98
C PRO A 102 -19.33 -14.33 -20.50
N TYR A 103 -19.06 -13.16 -21.09
CA TYR A 103 -18.92 -12.96 -22.54
C TYR A 103 -17.52 -13.32 -23.08
N HIS A 104 -16.51 -13.51 -22.22
CA HIS A 104 -15.15 -13.80 -22.67
C HIS A 104 -14.58 -15.07 -22.02
N LYS A 105 -14.63 -16.18 -22.77
CA LYS A 105 -13.83 -17.38 -22.50
C LYS A 105 -12.46 -17.23 -23.18
N ALA A 106 -11.43 -16.88 -22.43
CA ALA A 106 -10.09 -16.72 -23.02
C ALA A 106 -9.60 -18.06 -23.61
N LYS A 107 -9.26 -18.10 -24.92
CA LYS A 107 -8.48 -19.20 -25.50
C LYS A 107 -7.05 -19.13 -24.95
N GLY A 108 -6.72 -20.08 -24.07
CA GLY A 108 -5.41 -20.75 -23.94
C GLY A 108 -4.10 -19.95 -23.90
N ARG A 109 -4.08 -18.63 -23.72
CA ARG A 109 -2.81 -17.89 -23.57
C ARG A 109 -2.36 -17.94 -22.12
N ARG A 110 -1.11 -18.36 -21.88
CA ARG A 110 -0.47 -18.27 -20.54
C ARG A 110 -0.68 -16.85 -20.01
N LYS A 111 -1.31 -16.75 -18.83
CA LYS A 111 -1.60 -15.47 -18.17
C LYS A 111 -0.27 -14.73 -17.99
N ARG A 112 -0.06 -13.63 -18.71
CA ARG A 112 0.98 -12.65 -18.34
C ARG A 112 0.58 -12.14 -16.95
N VAL A 113 1.53 -12.06 -16.02
CA VAL A 113 1.32 -11.38 -14.75
C VAL A 113 0.99 -9.92 -15.08
N VAL A 114 -0.30 -9.61 -15.12
CA VAL A 114 -0.79 -8.25 -15.30
C VAL A 114 -0.60 -7.58 -13.94
N ASN A 115 0.26 -6.56 -13.89
CA ASN A 115 0.43 -5.74 -12.70
C ASN A 115 -0.92 -5.34 -12.12
N LEU A 116 -0.98 -5.27 -10.79
CA LEU A 116 -2.12 -4.94 -9.91
C LEU A 116 -2.90 -3.63 -10.24
N PHE A 117 -2.55 -2.92 -11.31
CA PHE A 117 -3.33 -1.85 -11.92
C PHE A 117 -4.47 -2.43 -12.78
N ASN A 118 -5.23 -3.36 -12.19
CA ASN A 118 -6.41 -3.89 -12.84
C ASN A 118 -7.46 -2.77 -12.94
N LEU A 119 -8.31 -2.76 -13.97
CA LEU A 119 -9.34 -1.73 -14.14
C LEU A 119 -10.22 -1.57 -12.87
N TYR A 120 -10.39 -2.67 -12.12
CA TYR A 120 -11.09 -2.74 -10.84
C TYR A 120 -10.39 -1.98 -9.70
N SER A 121 -9.05 -1.92 -9.66
CA SER A 121 -8.34 -1.06 -8.69
C SER A 121 -8.54 0.42 -9.01
N LEU A 122 -8.68 0.76 -10.30
CA LEU A 122 -8.95 2.12 -10.75
C LEU A 122 -10.38 2.54 -10.38
N HIS A 123 -11.39 1.72 -10.66
CA HIS A 123 -12.78 2.04 -10.30
C HIS A 123 -12.95 2.22 -8.80
N TYR A 124 -12.39 1.32 -7.98
CA TYR A 124 -12.41 1.47 -6.53
C TYR A 124 -11.67 2.71 -6.02
N ALA A 125 -10.49 3.00 -6.57
CA ALA A 125 -9.77 4.22 -6.21
C ALA A 125 -10.53 5.49 -6.61
N ARG A 126 -11.24 5.47 -7.75
CA ARG A 126 -12.13 6.58 -8.16
C ARG A 126 -13.34 6.74 -7.26
N LEU A 127 -13.94 5.65 -6.77
CA LEU A 127 -15.00 5.72 -5.75
C LEU A 127 -14.49 6.40 -4.48
N ARG A 128 -13.29 6.01 -4.00
CA ARG A 128 -12.66 6.66 -2.84
C ARG A 128 -12.32 8.12 -3.11
N ASP A 129 -11.90 8.48 -4.32
CA ASP A 129 -11.69 9.86 -4.72
C ASP A 129 -12.98 10.68 -4.68
N LEU A 130 -14.12 10.13 -5.12
CA LEU A 130 -15.42 10.82 -5.02
C LEU A 130 -15.86 11.02 -3.56
N VAL A 131 -15.71 10.02 -2.71
CA VAL A 131 -16.01 10.14 -1.27
C VAL A 131 -15.09 11.19 -0.63
N LYS A 132 -13.80 11.17 -0.95
CA LYS A 132 -12.85 12.16 -0.43
C LYS A 132 -13.17 13.56 -0.93
N LEU A 133 -13.60 13.71 -2.19
CA LEU A 133 -14.02 14.99 -2.74
C LEU A 133 -15.26 15.54 -2.03
N MET A 134 -16.22 14.67 -1.71
CA MET A 134 -17.39 15.02 -0.92
C MET A 134 -17.03 15.48 0.49
N GLU A 135 -16.12 14.76 1.15
CA GLU A 135 -15.59 15.13 2.47
C GLU A 135 -14.92 16.52 2.44
N LEU A 136 -14.03 16.76 1.46
CA LEU A 136 -13.31 18.04 1.32
C LEU A 136 -14.23 19.23 1.00
N ARG A 137 -15.41 18.97 0.44
CA ARG A 137 -16.39 19.99 0.07
C ARG A 137 -17.55 20.07 1.06
N GLU A 138 -17.49 19.35 2.18
CA GLU A 138 -18.54 19.31 3.20
C GLU A 138 -19.94 19.05 2.61
N GLY A 139 -20.00 18.14 1.63
CA GLY A 139 -21.26 17.78 0.98
C GLY A 139 -21.73 18.76 -0.11
N MET A 140 -20.95 19.79 -0.46
CA MET A 140 -21.28 20.76 -1.52
C MET A 140 -20.64 20.40 -2.87
N CYS A 141 -21.21 20.95 -3.94
CA CYS A 141 -20.71 20.84 -5.31
C CYS A 141 -20.00 22.13 -5.74
N ARG A 142 -18.85 21.99 -6.44
CA ARG A 142 -18.15 23.14 -7.01
C ARG A 142 -18.64 23.47 -8.41
N MET A 143 -19.03 24.72 -8.63
CA MET A 143 -19.46 25.25 -9.93
C MET A 143 -18.27 25.70 -10.78
N GLU A 144 -18.54 26.02 -12.05
CA GLU A 144 -17.52 26.47 -12.99
C GLU A 144 -16.89 27.83 -12.58
N ASP A 145 -17.66 28.67 -11.89
CA ASP A 145 -17.19 29.93 -11.29
C ASP A 145 -16.31 29.73 -10.03
N GLY A 146 -16.13 28.47 -9.59
CA GLY A 146 -15.37 28.09 -8.42
C GLY A 146 -16.14 28.13 -7.10
N SER A 147 -17.39 28.62 -7.09
CA SER A 147 -18.24 28.67 -5.89
C SER A 147 -18.69 27.27 -5.46
N LEU A 148 -18.86 27.08 -4.15
CA LEU A 148 -19.47 25.87 -3.58
C LEU A 148 -20.96 26.12 -3.37
N LYS A 149 -21.79 25.22 -3.91
CA LYS A 149 -23.25 25.26 -3.77
C LYS A 149 -23.77 23.91 -3.29
N ALA A 150 -24.88 23.91 -2.55
CA ALA A 150 -25.49 22.67 -2.07
C ALA A 150 -26.07 21.80 -3.19
N THR A 151 -26.40 22.39 -4.34
CA THR A 151 -27.01 21.73 -5.50
C THR A 151 -26.09 21.79 -6.72
N GLY A 152 -26.41 21.04 -7.79
CA GLY A 152 -25.81 21.18 -9.12
C GLY A 152 -25.16 19.91 -9.68
N LEU A 153 -23.96 19.53 -9.23
CA LEU A 153 -23.24 18.37 -9.78
C LEU A 153 -23.59 17.02 -9.14
N ARG A 154 -24.65 16.96 -8.32
CA ARG A 154 -25.00 15.79 -7.51
C ARG A 154 -25.35 14.59 -8.39
N GLU A 155 -26.14 14.81 -9.42
CA GLU A 155 -26.58 13.82 -10.39
C GLU A 155 -25.39 13.19 -11.11
N LEU A 156 -24.44 14.03 -11.53
CA LEU A 156 -23.21 13.60 -12.18
C LEU A 156 -22.32 12.79 -11.22
N MET A 157 -22.15 13.26 -9.99
CA MET A 157 -21.35 12.56 -8.98
C MET A 157 -21.98 11.20 -8.62
N CYS A 158 -23.30 11.15 -8.41
CA CYS A 158 -24.05 9.91 -8.22
C CYS A 158 -23.96 8.99 -9.43
N PHE A 159 -24.02 9.52 -10.65
CA PHE A 159 -23.87 8.74 -11.88
C PHE A 159 -22.47 8.09 -11.96
N LEU A 160 -21.41 8.86 -11.74
CA LEU A 160 -20.04 8.36 -11.73
C LEU A 160 -19.84 7.30 -10.64
N TYR A 161 -20.40 7.54 -9.45
CA TYR A 161 -20.37 6.60 -8.33
C TYR A 161 -21.07 5.29 -8.68
N ARG A 162 -22.32 5.34 -9.15
CA ARG A 162 -23.07 4.13 -9.54
C ARG A 162 -22.38 3.36 -10.65
N TYR A 163 -21.85 4.07 -11.66
CA TYR A 163 -21.17 3.44 -12.78
C TYR A 163 -19.92 2.69 -12.31
N TRP A 164 -19.04 3.34 -11.54
CA TRP A 164 -17.83 2.69 -11.05
C TRP A 164 -18.08 1.63 -9.98
N SER A 165 -19.10 1.78 -9.14
CA SER A 165 -19.53 0.73 -8.21
C SER A 165 -20.07 -0.48 -8.98
N SER A 166 -20.86 -0.29 -10.04
CA SER A 166 -21.29 -1.39 -10.92
C SER A 166 -20.09 -2.10 -11.56
N CYS A 167 -19.11 -1.36 -12.08
CA CYS A 167 -17.89 -1.94 -12.64
C CYS A 167 -17.02 -2.64 -11.58
N TYR A 168 -17.06 -2.20 -10.32
CA TYR A 168 -16.24 -2.75 -9.24
C TYR A 168 -16.85 -4.01 -8.61
N GLU A 169 -18.13 -3.95 -8.25
CA GLU A 169 -18.86 -5.01 -7.53
C GLU A 169 -19.44 -6.05 -8.48
N GLY A 170 -19.73 -5.66 -9.72
CA GLY A 170 -20.41 -6.50 -10.70
C GLY A 170 -21.92 -6.63 -10.48
N ASP A 171 -22.45 -5.99 -9.45
CA ASP A 171 -23.84 -6.02 -9.01
C ASP A 171 -24.47 -4.62 -9.10
N THR A 172 -25.47 -4.49 -9.97
CA THR A 172 -26.12 -3.21 -10.26
C THR A 172 -27.12 -2.78 -9.19
N GLU A 173 -27.64 -3.71 -8.39
CA GLU A 173 -28.56 -3.44 -7.29
C GLU A 173 -27.79 -2.93 -6.07
N ASN A 174 -26.71 -3.63 -5.70
CA ASN A 174 -25.80 -3.14 -4.66
C ASN A 174 -25.15 -1.82 -5.05
N ALA A 175 -24.79 -1.61 -6.32
CA ALA A 175 -24.29 -0.32 -6.78
C ALA A 175 -25.30 0.81 -6.62
N LEU A 176 -26.59 0.56 -6.83
CA LEU A 176 -27.64 1.55 -6.58
C LEU A 176 -27.75 1.86 -5.08
N LYS A 177 -27.76 0.82 -4.23
CA LYS A 177 -27.81 0.99 -2.77
C LYS A 177 -26.63 1.82 -2.25
N SER A 178 -25.41 1.48 -2.67
CA SER A 178 -24.19 2.23 -2.34
C SER A 178 -24.26 3.68 -2.84
N THR A 179 -24.88 3.92 -4.01
CA THR A 179 -25.09 5.28 -4.54
C THR A 179 -26.09 6.08 -3.72
N LEU A 180 -27.16 5.45 -3.22
CA LEU A 180 -28.11 6.10 -2.32
C LEU A 180 -27.45 6.48 -0.99
N ASP A 181 -26.57 5.64 -0.45
CA ASP A 181 -25.78 5.96 0.74
C ASP A 181 -24.75 7.07 0.49
N PHE A 182 -24.11 7.08 -0.69
CA PHE A 182 -23.26 8.19 -1.11
C PHE A 182 -24.04 9.50 -1.23
N ASN A 183 -25.26 9.47 -1.79
CA ASN A 183 -26.11 10.65 -1.94
C ASN A 183 -26.51 11.30 -0.60
N LYS A 184 -26.60 10.52 0.49
CA LYS A 184 -26.88 11.06 1.83
C LYS A 184 -25.78 12.00 2.35
N GLN A 185 -24.59 11.97 1.77
CA GLN A 185 -23.47 12.83 2.16
C GLN A 185 -23.55 14.24 1.56
N PHE A 186 -24.44 14.47 0.59
CA PHE A 186 -24.67 15.83 0.09
C PHE A 186 -25.34 16.69 1.15
N LYS A 187 -25.01 17.98 1.14
CA LYS A 187 -25.68 18.97 2.00
C LYS A 187 -27.19 18.99 1.75
N GLU A 188 -27.56 18.90 0.48
CA GLU A 188 -28.92 18.66 0.03
C GLU A 188 -28.91 17.39 -0.84
N PRO A 189 -29.30 16.23 -0.30
CA PRO A 189 -29.41 14.99 -1.08
C PRO A 189 -30.50 15.06 -2.15
N LEU A 190 -30.30 14.35 -3.25
CA LEU A 190 -31.38 14.08 -4.22
C LEU A 190 -32.40 13.10 -3.60
N SER A 191 -33.65 13.13 -4.05
CA SER A 191 -34.61 12.09 -3.68
C SER A 191 -34.19 10.73 -4.25
N THR A 192 -34.64 9.63 -3.62
CA THR A 192 -34.33 8.26 -4.07
C THR A 192 -34.72 8.05 -5.54
N GLY A 193 -35.91 8.49 -5.94
CA GLY A 193 -36.40 8.41 -7.31
C GLY A 193 -35.64 9.29 -8.31
N GLU A 194 -35.06 10.42 -7.88
CA GLU A 194 -34.16 11.23 -8.73
C GLU A 194 -32.82 10.55 -8.94
N VAL A 195 -32.20 10.00 -7.88
CA VAL A 195 -30.95 9.23 -8.01
C VAL A 195 -31.14 8.07 -8.96
N GLU A 196 -32.22 7.30 -8.82
CA GLU A 196 -32.51 6.15 -9.69
C GLU A 196 -32.64 6.54 -11.15
N ARG A 197 -33.41 7.59 -11.45
CA ARG A 197 -33.61 8.09 -12.82
C ARG A 197 -32.34 8.68 -13.42
N ALA A 198 -31.67 9.58 -12.69
CA ALA A 198 -30.48 10.29 -13.16
C ALA A 198 -29.31 9.33 -13.46
N THR A 199 -29.23 8.22 -12.72
CA THR A 199 -28.12 7.27 -12.82
C THR A 199 -28.48 5.99 -13.59
N LYS A 200 -29.70 5.86 -14.14
CA LYS A 200 -30.14 4.66 -14.88
C LYS A 200 -29.23 4.31 -16.05
N SER A 201 -28.66 5.32 -16.71
CA SER A 201 -27.71 5.16 -17.81
C SER A 201 -26.41 4.48 -17.38
N ALA A 202 -26.03 4.53 -16.09
CA ALA A 202 -24.85 3.86 -15.55
C ALA A 202 -24.94 2.34 -15.70
N THR A 203 -26.12 1.76 -15.44
CA THR A 203 -26.38 0.33 -15.62
C THR A 203 -26.22 -0.10 -17.07
N LYS A 204 -26.73 0.71 -18.02
CA LYS A 204 -26.58 0.45 -19.46
C LYS A 204 -25.10 0.48 -19.86
N ALA A 205 -24.37 1.51 -19.41
CA ALA A 205 -22.96 1.65 -19.70
C ALA A 205 -22.11 0.54 -19.07
N TYR A 206 -22.45 0.07 -17.87
CA TYR A 206 -21.82 -1.09 -17.26
C TYR A 206 -22.02 -2.37 -18.10
N LYS A 207 -23.24 -2.60 -18.62
CA LYS A 207 -23.51 -3.73 -19.51
C LYS A 207 -22.73 -3.64 -20.84
N GLU A 208 -22.56 -2.44 -21.37
CA GLU A 208 -21.70 -2.22 -22.55
C GLU A 208 -20.22 -2.45 -22.21
N TRP A 209 -19.77 -1.98 -21.05
CA TRP A 209 -18.43 -2.21 -20.55
C TRP A 209 -18.13 -3.70 -20.35
N LEU A 210 -19.10 -4.50 -19.87
CA LEU A 210 -18.97 -5.96 -19.78
C LEU A 210 -18.79 -6.64 -21.15
N LYS A 211 -19.26 -6.03 -22.24
CA LYS A 211 -19.09 -6.59 -23.60
C LYS A 211 -17.75 -6.21 -24.23
N ASP A 212 -16.96 -5.34 -23.59
CA ASP A 212 -15.67 -4.90 -24.10
C ASP A 212 -14.60 -6.00 -23.95
N CYS A 213 -13.82 -6.21 -25.00
CA CYS A 213 -12.82 -7.28 -25.10
C CYS A 213 -11.43 -6.78 -24.67
N PRO A 214 -10.79 -7.40 -23.66
CA PRO A 214 -9.46 -7.02 -23.20
C PRO A 214 -8.32 -7.54 -24.10
N THR A 215 -8.51 -7.61 -25.42
CA THR A 215 -7.48 -8.08 -26.38
C THR A 215 -6.49 -6.99 -26.84
N GLY A 216 -6.36 -5.91 -26.07
CA GLY A 216 -5.28 -4.93 -26.25
C GLY A 216 -5.58 -3.78 -27.23
N THR A 217 -6.77 -3.73 -27.80
CA THR A 217 -7.26 -2.57 -28.57
C THR A 217 -8.65 -2.25 -28.06
N TYR A 218 -8.80 -1.17 -27.28
CA TYR A 218 -10.05 -0.78 -26.63
C TYR A 218 -11.22 -0.72 -27.62
N SER A 219 -12.08 -1.73 -27.61
CA SER A 219 -13.38 -1.72 -28.29
C SER A 219 -14.38 -1.02 -27.35
N ARG A 220 -14.11 0.27 -27.08
CA ARG A 220 -14.62 1.09 -25.97
C ARG A 220 -16.10 0.86 -25.63
N GLY A 221 -16.38 -0.14 -24.80
CA GLY A 221 -17.67 -0.32 -24.15
C GLY A 221 -17.76 0.60 -22.93
N GLY A 222 -18.91 1.22 -22.71
CA GLY A 222 -19.16 2.09 -21.54
C GLY A 222 -18.29 3.36 -21.48
N TYR A 223 -18.21 3.96 -20.29
CA TYR A 223 -17.53 5.24 -20.07
C TYR A 223 -16.08 5.08 -19.59
N ASN A 224 -15.16 5.57 -20.42
CA ASN A 224 -13.71 5.54 -20.17
C ASN A 224 -13.15 6.95 -19.95
N TYR A 225 -13.49 7.56 -18.81
CA TYR A 225 -13.08 8.93 -18.50
C TYR A 225 -11.56 9.07 -18.35
N LYS A 226 -10.99 10.07 -19.02
CA LYS A 226 -9.62 10.55 -18.76
C LYS A 226 -9.62 11.43 -17.50
N ASN A 227 -8.53 11.42 -16.73
CA ASN A 227 -8.40 12.27 -15.55
C ASN A 227 -8.64 13.75 -15.86
N LYS A 228 -8.09 14.26 -16.97
CA LYS A 228 -8.32 15.64 -17.42
C LYS A 228 -9.80 15.99 -17.59
N THR A 229 -10.61 15.02 -18.03
CA THR A 229 -12.04 15.19 -18.23
C THR A 229 -12.77 15.21 -16.89
N LEU A 230 -12.43 14.29 -15.97
CA LEU A 230 -13.02 14.27 -14.63
C LEU A 230 -12.71 15.54 -13.83
N ILE A 231 -11.46 16.02 -13.90
CA ILE A 231 -11.04 17.26 -13.24
C ILE A 231 -11.87 18.44 -13.74
N LYS A 232 -12.09 18.53 -15.06
CA LYS A 232 -12.95 19.57 -15.66
C LYS A 232 -14.41 19.41 -15.25
N LEU A 233 -14.99 18.22 -15.39
CA LEU A 233 -16.39 17.95 -15.11
C LEU A 233 -16.79 18.19 -13.64
N LEU A 234 -15.86 17.90 -12.72
CA LEU A 234 -16.09 18.03 -11.28
C LEU A 234 -15.50 19.32 -10.68
N ASN A 235 -14.96 20.20 -11.53
CA ASN A 235 -14.26 21.43 -11.14
C ASN A 235 -13.25 21.17 -10.00
N ILE A 236 -12.36 20.19 -10.17
CA ILE A 236 -11.42 19.80 -9.09
C ILE A 236 -10.25 20.77 -9.04
N THR A 237 -9.93 21.26 -7.85
CA THR A 237 -8.83 22.22 -7.64
C THR A 237 -7.48 21.54 -7.46
N ASP A 238 -6.40 22.30 -7.62
CA ASP A 238 -5.03 21.83 -7.36
C ASP A 238 -4.83 21.35 -5.90
N ASP A 239 -5.52 21.96 -4.94
CA ASP A 239 -5.46 21.57 -3.53
C ASP A 239 -6.27 20.31 -3.24
N GLU A 240 -7.45 20.18 -3.83
CA GLU A 240 -8.25 18.95 -3.73
C GLU A 240 -7.46 17.75 -4.29
N MET A 241 -6.82 17.92 -5.46
CA MET A 241 -5.99 16.87 -6.10
C MET A 241 -4.85 16.34 -5.21
N LYS A 242 -4.32 17.13 -4.27
CA LYS A 242 -3.27 16.67 -3.33
C LYS A 242 -3.77 15.55 -2.41
N ASN A 243 -5.07 15.49 -2.17
CA ASN A 243 -5.73 14.52 -1.29
C ASN A 243 -6.36 13.33 -2.03
N LEU A 244 -6.45 13.39 -3.36
CA LEU A 244 -7.00 12.32 -4.21
C LEU A 244 -5.93 11.29 -4.61
N GLU A 245 -6.33 10.07 -4.93
CA GLU A 245 -5.46 8.98 -5.32
C GLU A 245 -5.22 8.94 -6.83
N THR A 246 -6.30 8.97 -7.61
CA THR A 246 -6.26 8.71 -9.06
C THR A 246 -6.74 9.87 -9.91
N ILE A 247 -7.73 10.65 -9.48
CA ILE A 247 -8.25 11.82 -10.22
C ILE A 247 -7.31 13.01 -9.99
N ILE A 248 -6.10 12.91 -10.54
CA ILE A 248 -5.04 13.90 -10.40
C ILE A 248 -4.47 14.32 -11.75
N SER A 249 -3.98 15.56 -11.82
CA SER A 249 -3.33 16.11 -13.00
C SER A 249 -1.90 15.60 -13.15
N ASN A 250 -1.35 15.71 -14.35
CA ASN A 250 0.06 15.37 -14.61
C ASN A 250 1.03 16.21 -13.77
N LYS A 251 0.63 17.46 -13.42
CA LYS A 251 1.38 18.34 -12.52
C LYS A 251 1.51 17.72 -11.13
N GLU A 252 0.40 17.25 -10.56
CA GLU A 252 0.39 16.61 -9.24
C GLU A 252 1.14 15.26 -9.24
N VAL A 253 1.00 14.47 -10.31
CA VAL A 253 1.80 13.24 -10.48
C VAL A 253 3.30 13.54 -10.41
N LYS A 254 3.78 14.52 -11.20
CA LYS A 254 5.18 14.95 -11.19
C LYS A 254 5.63 15.42 -9.80
N ARG A 255 4.81 16.24 -9.12
CA ARG A 255 5.10 16.71 -7.75
C ARG A 255 5.30 15.54 -6.77
N ARG A 256 4.38 14.58 -6.75
CA ARG A 256 4.47 13.38 -5.88
C ARG A 256 5.69 12.52 -6.20
N THR A 257 6.02 12.38 -7.48
CA THR A 257 7.21 11.63 -7.92
C THR A 257 8.47 12.33 -7.46
N ASN A 258 8.60 13.64 -7.67
CA ASN A 258 9.77 14.41 -7.24
C ASN A 258 9.98 14.33 -5.72
N ILE A 259 8.91 14.40 -4.92
CA ILE A 259 9.00 14.23 -3.46
C ILE A 259 9.54 12.85 -3.10
N ARG A 260 8.98 11.78 -3.70
CA ARG A 260 9.42 10.40 -3.45
C ARG A 260 10.88 10.19 -3.87
N THR A 261 11.24 10.63 -5.05
CA THR A 261 12.60 10.54 -5.61
C THR A 261 13.59 11.32 -4.74
N ASN A 262 13.28 12.55 -4.36
CA ASN A 262 14.13 13.35 -3.47
C ASN A 262 14.29 12.71 -2.09
N LYS A 263 13.22 12.16 -1.51
CA LYS A 263 13.29 11.44 -0.23
C LYS A 263 14.18 10.19 -0.36
N HIS A 264 14.02 9.43 -1.43
CA HIS A 264 14.83 8.25 -1.71
C HIS A 264 16.32 8.61 -1.88
N HIS A 265 16.64 9.63 -2.68
CA HIS A 265 18.02 10.08 -2.84
C HIS A 265 18.63 10.62 -1.54
N LYS A 266 17.86 11.36 -0.71
CA LYS A 266 18.31 11.80 0.61
C LYS A 266 18.58 10.63 1.56
N ALA A 267 17.75 9.59 1.51
CA ALA A 267 17.96 8.38 2.30
C ALA A 267 19.21 7.61 1.84
N LYS A 268 19.41 7.45 0.53
CA LYS A 268 20.58 6.76 -0.05
C LYS A 268 21.92 7.44 0.30
N ARG A 269 21.93 8.76 0.54
CA ARG A 269 23.12 9.52 0.96
C ARG A 269 23.49 9.30 2.42
N ARG A 270 22.63 8.68 3.22
CA ARG A 270 22.82 8.47 4.66
C ARG A 270 23.21 7.01 4.93
N ASN A 271 24.08 6.80 5.90
CA ASN A 271 24.43 5.46 6.39
C ASN A 271 23.38 4.94 7.40
N GLU A 272 23.62 3.77 7.98
CA GLU A 272 22.74 3.14 8.98
C GLU A 272 22.44 4.03 10.19
N LYS A 273 23.38 4.92 10.56
CA LYS A 273 23.22 5.91 11.64
C LYS A 273 22.47 7.18 11.21
N GLY A 274 21.97 7.22 9.97
CA GLY A 274 21.32 8.39 9.41
C GLY A 274 22.28 9.54 9.06
N LEU A 275 23.59 9.34 9.09
CA LEU A 275 24.61 10.35 8.82
C LEU A 275 25.00 10.35 7.36
N THR A 276 25.21 11.53 6.79
CA THR A 276 25.85 11.64 5.47
C THR A 276 27.33 11.27 5.57
N LYS A 277 27.98 10.91 4.44
CA LYS A 277 29.42 10.58 4.40
C LYS A 277 30.29 11.61 5.14
N ARG A 278 30.08 12.91 4.86
CA ARG A 278 30.78 14.02 5.51
C ARG A 278 30.53 14.11 7.02
N GLN A 279 29.30 13.82 7.46
CA GLN A 279 28.98 13.79 8.89
C GLN A 279 29.65 12.61 9.59
N GLN A 280 29.65 11.43 8.96
CA GLN A 280 30.34 10.26 9.50
C GLN A 280 31.85 10.48 9.57
N GLU A 281 32.46 11.08 8.54
CA GLU A 281 33.87 11.47 8.54
C GLU A 281 34.17 12.45 9.68
N LYS A 282 33.32 13.47 9.90
CA LYS A 282 33.46 14.39 11.03
C LYS A 282 33.42 13.66 12.37
N GLU A 283 32.48 12.73 12.57
CA GLU A 283 32.42 11.92 13.80
C GLU A 283 33.64 11.03 13.99
N ASN A 284 34.09 10.36 12.93
CA ASN A 284 35.28 9.51 12.96
C ASN A 284 36.52 10.32 13.37
N THR A 285 36.70 11.52 12.80
CA THR A 285 37.80 12.42 13.15
C THR A 285 37.70 12.86 14.61
N ILE A 286 36.51 13.23 15.10
CA ILE A 286 36.32 13.58 16.52
C ILE A 286 36.69 12.40 17.43
N MET A 287 36.27 11.18 17.06
CA MET A 287 36.56 9.97 17.83
C MET A 287 38.07 9.66 17.86
N LEU A 288 38.76 9.76 16.72
CA LEU A 288 40.21 9.58 16.60
C LEU A 288 40.97 10.61 17.44
N VAL A 289 40.61 11.90 17.34
CA VAL A 289 41.22 12.96 18.14
C VAL A 289 41.03 12.70 19.64
N LYS A 290 39.81 12.35 20.07
CA LYS A 290 39.54 12.01 21.48
C LYS A 290 40.38 10.82 21.95
N LYS A 291 40.52 9.78 21.13
CA LYS A 291 41.34 8.59 21.43
C LYS A 291 42.83 8.90 21.56
N LEU A 292 43.36 9.82 20.74
CA LEU A 292 44.76 10.24 20.83
C LEU A 292 45.01 11.17 22.02
N LEU A 293 44.03 12.03 22.36
CA LEU A 293 44.10 12.86 23.57
C LEU A 293 44.10 12.00 24.85
N THR A 294 43.28 10.95 24.92
CA THR A 294 43.27 10.04 26.09
C THR A 294 44.57 9.24 26.24
N LYS A 295 45.29 9.01 25.14
CA LYS A 295 46.64 8.40 25.15
C LYS A 295 47.76 9.38 25.55
N GLY A 296 47.44 10.65 25.81
CA GLY A 296 48.42 11.66 26.23
C GLY A 296 49.11 12.39 25.07
N SER A 297 48.70 12.19 23.81
CA SER A 297 49.32 12.88 22.67
C SER A 297 49.02 14.39 22.69
N GLY A 298 50.04 15.21 22.44
CA GLY A 298 49.91 16.67 22.37
C GLY A 298 49.13 17.15 21.13
N VAL A 299 48.44 18.28 21.25
CA VAL A 299 47.56 18.85 20.20
C VAL A 299 48.25 19.00 18.83
N LYS A 300 49.51 19.48 18.82
CA LYS A 300 50.30 19.63 17.59
C LYS A 300 50.70 18.28 16.98
N ALA A 301 50.96 17.26 17.79
CA ALA A 301 51.32 15.92 17.32
C ALA A 301 50.11 15.24 16.66
N ILE A 302 48.93 15.32 17.30
CA ILE A 302 47.66 14.80 16.76
C ILE A 302 47.32 15.46 15.42
N ALA A 303 47.52 16.77 15.31
CA ALA A 303 47.27 17.52 14.08
C ALA A 303 48.13 17.04 12.91
N ARG A 304 49.42 16.72 13.16
CA ARG A 304 50.32 16.16 12.14
C ARG A 304 49.93 14.72 11.79
N GLU A 305 49.66 13.88 12.80
CA GLU A 305 49.32 12.47 12.61
C GLU A 305 48.03 12.28 11.78
N LEU A 306 47.00 13.08 12.08
CA LEU A 306 45.72 13.01 11.37
C LEU A 306 45.65 13.94 10.15
N ASN A 307 46.71 14.69 9.85
CA ASN A 307 46.78 15.70 8.79
C ASN A 307 45.60 16.69 8.81
N ILE A 308 45.30 17.26 9.98
CA ILE A 308 44.22 18.22 10.20
C ILE A 308 44.74 19.50 10.86
N ASN A 309 44.03 20.61 10.67
CA ASN A 309 44.44 21.90 11.24
C ASN A 309 44.49 21.83 12.77
N VAL A 310 45.58 22.35 13.37
CA VAL A 310 45.77 22.44 14.83
C VAL A 310 44.58 23.10 15.54
N SER A 311 43.98 24.12 14.91
CA SER A 311 42.78 24.79 15.42
C SER A 311 41.57 23.86 15.52
N ALA A 312 41.43 22.89 14.62
CA ALA A 312 40.35 21.91 14.64
C ALA A 312 40.53 20.93 15.82
N VAL A 313 41.75 20.46 16.05
CA VAL A 313 42.08 19.60 17.21
C VAL A 313 41.84 20.36 18.52
N SER A 314 42.23 21.63 18.59
CA SER A 314 42.01 22.49 19.76
C SER A 314 40.53 22.73 20.05
N ARG A 315 39.71 22.97 19.01
CA ARG A 315 38.26 23.07 19.13
C ARG A 315 37.63 21.79 19.67
N ILE A 316 38.08 20.64 19.18
CA ILE A 316 37.61 19.33 19.66
C ILE A 316 37.99 19.10 21.11
N LYS A 317 39.24 19.40 21.49
CA LYS A 317 39.72 19.31 22.88
C LYS A 317 38.89 20.16 23.84
N ASN A 318 38.49 21.36 23.40
CA ASN A 318 37.74 22.32 24.22
C ASN A 318 36.21 22.17 24.12
N ASN A 319 35.70 21.11 23.47
CA ASN A 319 34.28 20.88 23.21
C ASN A 319 33.56 22.05 22.50
N LYS A 320 34.27 22.82 21.67
CA LYS A 320 33.72 23.93 20.87
C LYS A 320 33.52 23.46 19.43
N TYR A 321 32.39 22.81 19.12
CA TYR A 321 32.15 22.16 17.81
C TYR A 321 31.12 22.84 16.93
#